data_AF-A0A955BVT0-F1
#
_entry.id   AF-A0A955BVT0-F1
#
_cell.length_a   1.000
_cell.length_b   1.000
_cell.length_c   1.000
_cell.angle_alpha   90.00
_cell.angle_beta   90.00
_cell.angle_gamma   90.00
#
_symmetry.space_group_name_H-M   'P 1'
#
loop_
_entity.id
_entity.type
_entity.pdbx_description
1 polymer ?
#
loop_
_entity_poly.entity_id
_entity_poly.type
_entity_poly.pdbx_seq_one_letter_code
_entity_poly.pdbx_strand_id
1 'polypeptide(L)'
;MDYRMASARFLHVRKATWRPCCPAGNARFTKNLAIRALICCVTIAATAVPPALAVTPESPEVRAMIERGLAYLEKETNDELGGKALIALAFHKAGRPDSHPRIQEALTACQTMLDKTSQDAAIYSKAIATIFLMETGSDPALAMRYVGMMREHQKAHGGFSYIPYKTGDTSQTQYAALTFWELLNTGTSPDPKSVQDCLNWLIRTQDPSGVWGYQGQDPGNYELVKQESQPGLSMAAAGMGGVLILGNAVGLLQPPGQVEAEQQQSELPAALRRADEAQKKRAPTLPAGNVDRQRLLECVKRGQGWFDKNFSVDSNTEHKSYYLYSLERYKSFEEYIAGEINEEPEWYQQGYEFLKKNQKEDGSWNDRDGAPCSTAFAILFLLRSTQQTIKASLGEGTLVGGRGLPRDLSKVRLKGGKLVVESKPTEVDQLLGMLDDTDSDALDALLDDPAALRVDNVTPKDARRLQQVVRSGAPPARVLAVRALGRMRNLDYVPTLIYAMSDPDRRVVREARNSLRFVSRKFEGFGLSDNFEDAERDRVLVKWKDWYRTVRPNAPPLP
;
A
#
# COMPACT_ATOMS: atom_id res chain seq x y z
N MET A 1 64.79 23.64 2.00
CA MET A 1 64.58 24.53 3.16
C MET A 1 64.06 23.67 4.29
N ASP A 2 64.99 23.30 5.17
CA ASP A 2 64.81 22.51 6.38
C ASP A 2 64.00 23.26 7.45
N TYR A 3 63.21 22.56 8.28
CA TYR A 3 63.59 22.22 9.67
C TYR A 3 62.47 21.49 10.46
N ARG A 4 62.77 20.22 10.79
CA ARG A 4 62.67 19.47 12.08
C ARG A 4 61.42 19.42 12.99
N MET A 5 61.00 18.16 13.17
CA MET A 5 60.62 17.40 14.40
C MET A 5 60.88 17.96 15.81
N ALA A 6 59.95 17.67 16.75
CA ALA A 6 60.11 16.92 18.03
C ALA A 6 58.79 17.03 18.86
N SER A 7 58.03 15.98 19.23
CA SER A 7 58.23 14.89 20.22
C SER A 7 58.14 15.26 21.72
N ALA A 8 56.97 14.93 22.30
CA ALA A 8 56.72 14.11 23.51
C ALA A 8 56.61 14.68 24.95
N ARG A 9 55.57 14.15 25.64
CA ARG A 9 55.49 13.57 27.02
C ARG A 9 54.39 14.10 27.97
N PHE A 10 53.43 13.22 28.21
CA PHE A 10 52.80 12.77 29.49
C PHE A 10 53.02 13.57 30.78
N LEU A 11 51.92 13.80 31.53
CA LEU A 11 51.83 13.49 32.97
C LEU A 11 50.37 13.34 33.46
N HIS A 12 50.12 12.26 34.21
CA HIS A 12 48.91 11.96 35.01
C HIS A 12 48.75 12.92 36.20
N VAL A 13 47.54 13.12 36.75
CA VAL A 13 47.22 13.01 38.21
C VAL A 13 45.68 12.88 38.46
N ARG A 14 45.31 11.73 39.03
CA ARG A 14 44.37 11.35 40.13
C ARG A 14 42.97 11.95 40.34
N LYS A 15 42.03 10.99 40.50
CA LYS A 15 40.73 11.04 41.20
C LYS A 15 40.86 11.33 42.70
N ALA A 16 39.86 12.01 43.28
CA ALA A 16 39.51 11.89 44.70
C ALA A 16 37.99 12.06 44.93
N THR A 17 37.44 11.09 45.65
CA THR A 17 36.07 10.92 46.14
C THR A 17 35.78 11.79 47.36
N TRP A 18 34.54 12.26 47.55
CA TRP A 18 34.04 12.69 48.87
C TRP A 18 32.59 12.27 49.13
N ARG A 19 32.38 11.69 50.32
CA ARG A 19 31.10 11.31 50.95
C ARG A 19 30.62 12.44 51.89
N PRO A 20 29.36 12.41 52.39
CA PRO A 20 28.64 13.59 52.84
C PRO A 20 28.75 13.83 54.36
N CYS A 21 28.64 15.11 54.76
CA CYS A 21 28.38 15.51 56.14
C CYS A 21 27.12 16.40 56.17
N CYS A 22 26.10 15.95 56.90
CA CYS A 22 25.02 16.81 57.38
C CYS A 22 25.54 17.78 58.46
N PRO A 23 24.87 18.91 58.65
CA PRO A 23 24.41 19.22 60.00
C PRO A 23 22.94 19.65 60.04
N ALA A 24 22.31 19.30 61.16
CA ALA A 24 20.98 19.74 61.58
C ALA A 24 20.98 21.24 61.96
N GLY A 25 19.83 21.90 61.78
CA GLY A 25 19.58 23.24 62.29
C GLY A 25 18.20 23.78 61.92
N ASN A 26 17.26 23.71 62.85
CA ASN A 26 15.92 24.32 62.78
C ASN A 26 15.99 25.86 62.82
N ALA A 27 15.25 26.55 61.92
CA ALA A 27 14.58 27.82 62.25
C ALA A 27 13.53 28.19 61.17
N ARG A 28 12.41 28.73 61.66
CA ARG A 28 11.16 29.05 60.93
C ARG A 28 11.20 30.41 60.21
N PHE A 29 10.19 30.61 59.35
CA PHE A 29 9.72 31.85 58.69
C PHE A 29 10.51 32.26 57.42
N THR A 30 9.89 32.53 56.25
CA THR A 30 8.64 33.23 55.95
C THR A 30 8.01 32.77 54.62
N LYS A 31 6.68 32.85 54.56
CA LYS A 31 5.82 32.63 53.39
C LYS A 31 6.11 33.67 52.29
N ASN A 32 6.99 33.39 51.32
CA ASN A 32 7.05 34.18 50.06
C ASN A 32 7.66 33.44 48.85
N LEU A 33 7.99 32.14 48.98
CA LEU A 33 8.59 31.37 47.88
C LEU A 33 7.57 30.60 47.03
N ALA A 34 6.32 30.45 47.49
CA ALA A 34 5.30 29.64 46.81
C ALA A 34 4.72 30.29 45.54
N ILE A 35 4.82 31.61 45.38
CA ILE A 35 4.24 32.32 44.23
C ILE A 35 5.20 32.33 43.02
N ARG A 36 6.52 32.24 43.24
CA ARG A 36 7.50 32.17 42.13
C ARG A 36 7.68 30.76 41.54
N ALA A 37 7.45 29.71 42.34
CA ALA A 37 7.51 28.33 41.85
C ALA A 37 6.31 27.94 40.97
N LEU A 38 5.15 28.57 41.19
CA LEU A 38 3.96 28.32 40.37
C LEU A 38 4.05 28.97 38.98
N ILE A 39 4.74 30.11 38.86
CA ILE A 39 4.91 30.81 37.57
C ILE A 39 5.93 30.11 36.66
N CYS A 40 6.97 29.46 37.20
CA CYS A 40 7.91 28.66 36.41
C CYS A 40 7.34 27.29 35.98
N CYS A 41 6.41 26.70 36.74
CA CYS A 41 5.77 25.44 36.33
C CYS A 41 4.65 25.64 35.30
N VAL A 42 3.99 26.81 35.29
CA VAL A 42 2.96 27.15 34.29
C VAL A 42 3.57 27.65 32.97
N THR A 43 4.79 28.18 32.97
CA THR A 43 5.48 28.61 31.72
C THR A 43 6.19 27.48 30.99
N ILE A 44 6.55 26.38 31.66
CA ILE A 44 7.14 25.20 31.00
C ILE A 44 6.05 24.26 30.42
N ALA A 45 4.80 24.37 30.90
CA ALA A 45 3.68 23.60 30.34
C ALA A 45 3.07 24.20 29.06
N ALA A 46 3.52 25.39 28.62
CA ALA A 46 2.93 26.11 27.48
C ALA A 46 3.75 26.06 26.18
N THR A 47 4.85 25.29 26.12
CA THR A 47 5.63 25.07 24.89
C THR A 47 5.78 23.59 24.51
N ALA A 48 4.92 22.73 25.05
CA ALA A 48 4.68 21.44 24.39
C ALA A 48 3.91 21.72 23.10
N VAL A 49 4.65 22.05 22.04
CA VAL A 49 4.16 21.89 20.67
C VAL A 49 3.65 20.45 20.61
N PRO A 50 2.35 20.21 20.35
CA PRO A 50 1.88 18.84 20.16
C PRO A 50 2.80 18.20 19.12
N PRO A 51 3.26 16.95 19.32
CA PRO A 51 4.08 16.29 18.29
C PRO A 51 3.33 16.46 16.98
N ALA A 52 3.93 17.18 16.03
CA ALA A 52 3.37 17.29 14.70
C ALA A 52 3.33 15.85 14.19
N LEU A 53 2.12 15.29 14.10
CA LEU A 53 1.92 13.96 13.56
C LEU A 53 2.53 13.96 12.15
N ALA A 54 3.34 12.95 11.85
CA ALA A 54 3.89 12.83 10.52
C ALA A 54 2.74 12.59 9.53
N VAL A 55 2.85 13.19 8.34
CA VAL A 55 1.77 13.15 7.36
C VAL A 55 1.71 11.81 6.67
N THR A 56 0.50 11.43 6.26
CA THR A 56 0.23 10.27 5.40
C THR A 56 -0.40 10.75 4.08
N PRO A 57 -0.53 9.91 3.05
CA PRO A 57 -1.29 10.26 1.85
C PRO A 57 -2.73 10.75 2.12
N GLU A 58 -3.31 10.37 3.27
CA GLU A 58 -4.66 10.73 3.70
C GLU A 58 -4.74 12.04 4.48
N SER A 59 -3.61 12.58 4.93
CA SER A 59 -3.59 13.83 5.67
C SER A 59 -4.25 14.95 4.86
N PRO A 60 -5.17 15.76 5.45
CA PRO A 60 -5.88 16.81 4.73
C PRO A 60 -4.96 17.78 3.98
N GLU A 61 -3.84 18.14 4.59
CA GLU A 61 -2.81 19.01 4.01
C GLU A 61 -2.07 18.38 2.81
N VAL A 62 -1.92 17.05 2.80
CA VAL A 62 -1.37 16.30 1.66
C VAL A 62 -2.41 16.23 0.55
N ARG A 63 -3.65 15.88 0.87
CA ARG A 63 -4.77 15.84 -0.09
C ARG A 63 -4.98 17.19 -0.77
N ALA A 64 -4.99 18.28 0.00
CA ALA A 64 -5.11 19.63 -0.55
C ALA A 64 -3.95 20.01 -1.49
N MET A 65 -2.73 19.53 -1.21
CA MET A 65 -1.57 19.75 -2.06
C MET A 65 -1.64 18.98 -3.38
N ILE A 66 -2.09 17.71 -3.32
CA ILE A 66 -2.36 16.88 -4.49
C ILE A 66 -3.42 17.55 -5.38
N GLU A 67 -4.55 17.99 -4.79
CA GLU A 67 -5.65 18.61 -5.53
C GLU A 67 -5.22 19.90 -6.26
N ARG A 68 -4.35 20.73 -5.65
CA ARG A 68 -3.76 21.88 -6.36
C ARG A 68 -2.91 21.45 -7.55
N GLY A 69 -2.10 20.41 -7.41
CA GLY A 69 -1.29 19.86 -8.50
C GLY A 69 -2.15 19.26 -9.63
N LEU A 70 -3.24 18.57 -9.29
CA LEU A 70 -4.19 18.05 -10.26
C LEU A 70 -4.91 19.19 -11.01
N ALA A 71 -5.31 20.25 -10.31
CA ALA A 71 -5.94 21.42 -10.93
C ALA A 71 -5.00 22.16 -11.92
N TYR A 72 -3.69 22.13 -11.68
CA TYR A 72 -2.70 22.55 -12.67
C TYR A 72 -2.70 21.62 -13.88
N LEU A 73 -2.57 20.31 -13.65
CA LEU A 73 -2.49 19.29 -14.72
C LEU A 73 -3.77 19.20 -15.57
N GLU A 74 -4.93 19.61 -15.07
CA GLU A 74 -6.17 19.69 -15.85
C GLU A 74 -6.05 20.60 -17.09
N LYS A 75 -5.17 21.60 -17.01
CA LYS A 75 -4.97 22.62 -18.04
C LYS A 75 -3.74 22.36 -18.91
N GLU A 76 -2.97 21.33 -18.59
CA GLU A 76 -1.67 21.04 -19.18
C GLU A 76 -1.64 19.69 -19.89
N THR A 77 -0.62 19.49 -20.72
CA THR A 77 -0.34 18.22 -21.40
C THR A 77 1.15 18.10 -21.69
N ASN A 78 1.54 17.06 -22.42
CA ASN A 78 2.88 16.85 -22.93
C ASN A 78 2.83 16.41 -24.40
N ASP A 79 3.87 16.72 -25.17
CA ASP A 79 3.97 16.36 -26.60
C ASP A 79 4.36 14.90 -26.84
N GLU A 80 4.98 14.26 -25.84
CA GLU A 80 5.38 12.86 -25.85
C GLU A 80 4.30 11.99 -25.22
N LEU A 81 4.13 10.79 -25.76
CA LEU A 81 3.17 9.81 -25.24
C LEU A 81 3.44 9.49 -23.76
N GLY A 82 4.71 9.32 -23.38
CA GLY A 82 5.11 9.04 -22.00
C GLY A 82 4.64 10.12 -21.02
N GLY A 83 4.79 11.40 -21.39
CA GLY A 83 4.32 12.51 -20.57
C GLY A 83 2.80 12.54 -20.43
N LYS A 84 2.05 12.30 -21.52
CA LYS A 84 0.58 12.21 -21.48
C LYS A 84 0.11 11.07 -20.57
N ALA A 85 0.70 9.89 -20.72
CA ALA A 85 0.38 8.72 -19.91
C ALA A 85 0.77 8.92 -18.43
N LEU A 86 1.88 9.60 -18.14
CA LEU A 86 2.29 9.94 -16.78
C LEU A 86 1.29 10.89 -16.10
N ILE A 87 0.83 11.92 -16.80
CA ILE A 87 -0.21 12.83 -16.31
C ILE A 87 -1.51 12.06 -16.05
N ALA A 88 -1.92 11.19 -16.98
CA ALA A 88 -3.10 10.36 -16.83
C ALA A 88 -3.00 9.41 -15.63
N LEU A 89 -1.83 8.80 -15.39
CA LEU A 89 -1.56 7.98 -14.21
C LEU A 89 -1.75 8.77 -12.91
N ALA A 90 -1.34 10.04 -12.84
CA ALA A 90 -1.56 10.87 -11.66
C ALA A 90 -3.06 11.04 -11.35
N PHE A 91 -3.90 11.27 -12.37
CA PHE A 91 -5.36 11.35 -12.19
C PHE A 91 -5.98 9.99 -11.84
N HIS A 92 -5.57 8.91 -12.50
CA HIS A 92 -6.07 7.57 -12.24
C HIS A 92 -5.75 7.12 -10.81
N LYS A 93 -4.51 7.33 -10.35
CA LYS A 93 -4.08 7.05 -8.98
C LYS A 93 -4.71 7.96 -7.92
N ALA A 94 -5.16 9.15 -8.32
CA ALA A 94 -5.97 10.03 -7.47
C ALA A 94 -7.46 9.62 -7.45
N GLY A 95 -7.84 8.50 -8.06
CA GLY A 95 -9.20 7.98 -8.06
C GLY A 95 -10.16 8.68 -9.01
N ARG A 96 -9.66 9.43 -10.01
CA ARG A 96 -10.54 9.98 -11.06
C ARG A 96 -11.04 8.85 -11.97
N PRO A 97 -12.31 8.93 -12.43
CA PRO A 97 -12.86 7.91 -13.32
C PRO A 97 -12.14 7.91 -14.66
N ASP A 98 -12.11 6.76 -15.34
CA ASP A 98 -11.41 6.63 -16.62
C ASP A 98 -11.97 7.57 -17.71
N SER A 99 -13.20 8.06 -17.56
CA SER A 99 -13.80 9.09 -18.42
C SER A 99 -13.18 10.48 -18.27
N HIS A 100 -12.23 10.68 -17.34
CA HIS A 100 -11.57 11.96 -17.12
C HIS A 100 -10.84 12.44 -18.39
N PRO A 101 -10.93 13.74 -18.77
CA PRO A 101 -10.39 14.22 -20.05
C PRO A 101 -8.91 13.92 -20.29
N ARG A 102 -8.06 14.05 -19.25
CA ARG A 102 -6.62 13.75 -19.36
C ARG A 102 -6.34 12.24 -19.51
N ILE A 103 -7.18 11.38 -18.92
CA ILE A 103 -7.08 9.92 -19.07
C ILE A 103 -7.49 9.53 -20.49
N GLN A 104 -8.61 10.06 -20.98
CA GLN A 104 -9.09 9.83 -22.35
C GLN A 104 -8.11 10.36 -23.41
N GLU A 105 -7.46 11.50 -23.15
CA GLU A 105 -6.39 12.01 -24.02
C GLU A 105 -5.24 11.01 -24.11
N ALA A 106 -4.76 10.49 -22.98
CA ALA A 106 -3.67 9.53 -22.98
C ALA A 106 -4.05 8.19 -23.64
N LEU A 107 -5.27 7.70 -23.44
CA LEU A 107 -5.78 6.49 -24.11
C LEU A 107 -5.81 6.69 -25.64
N THR A 108 -6.31 7.84 -26.10
CA THR A 108 -6.32 8.19 -27.52
C THR A 108 -4.90 8.33 -28.06
N ALA A 109 -4.00 8.94 -27.30
CA ALA A 109 -2.60 9.08 -27.68
C ALA A 109 -1.90 7.72 -27.79
N CYS A 110 -2.20 6.77 -26.88
CA CYS A 110 -1.66 5.40 -26.96
C CYS A 110 -2.00 4.72 -28.28
N GLN A 111 -3.16 5.01 -28.87
CA GLN A 111 -3.57 4.43 -30.16
C GLN A 111 -2.97 5.19 -31.34
N THR A 112 -2.99 6.52 -31.29
CA THR A 112 -2.68 7.39 -32.44
C THR A 112 -1.19 7.71 -32.60
N MET A 113 -0.41 7.64 -31.52
CA MET A 113 1.03 7.96 -31.54
C MET A 113 1.94 6.74 -31.71
N LEU A 114 1.36 5.56 -31.97
CA LEU A 114 2.07 4.29 -32.01
C LEU A 114 3.30 4.33 -32.96
N ASP A 115 3.13 4.82 -34.19
CA ASP A 115 4.22 4.86 -35.18
C ASP A 115 5.34 5.80 -34.74
N LYS A 116 4.99 6.97 -34.19
CA LYS A 116 5.95 7.92 -33.63
C LYS A 116 6.72 7.27 -32.46
N THR A 117 6.01 6.68 -31.50
CA THR A 117 6.61 6.05 -30.33
C THR A 117 7.46 4.82 -30.66
N SER A 118 7.14 4.10 -31.73
CA SER A 118 7.96 2.99 -32.21
C SER A 118 9.37 3.43 -32.62
N GLN A 119 9.52 4.68 -33.07
CA GLN A 119 10.79 5.26 -33.50
C GLN A 119 11.58 5.91 -32.34
N ASP A 120 10.96 6.08 -31.16
CA ASP A 120 11.64 6.67 -30.00
C ASP A 120 12.88 5.85 -29.64
N ALA A 121 14.03 6.52 -29.53
CA ALA A 121 15.29 5.87 -29.19
C ALA A 121 15.30 5.30 -27.76
N ALA A 122 14.40 5.74 -26.89
CA ALA A 122 14.26 5.30 -25.50
C ALA A 122 12.95 4.51 -25.26
N ILE A 123 12.88 3.83 -24.12
CA ILE A 123 11.69 3.06 -23.73
C ILE A 123 10.66 3.84 -22.92
N TYR A 124 10.94 5.08 -22.49
CA TYR A 124 10.08 5.78 -21.52
C TYR A 124 8.60 5.85 -21.93
N SER A 125 8.33 6.34 -23.14
CA SER A 125 6.95 6.38 -23.69
C SER A 125 6.33 4.99 -23.78
N LYS A 126 7.10 3.99 -24.24
CA LYS A 126 6.62 2.60 -24.40
C LYS A 126 6.25 1.98 -23.04
N ALA A 127 7.12 2.13 -22.04
CA ALA A 127 6.95 1.59 -20.71
C ALA A 127 5.81 2.27 -19.95
N ILE A 128 5.78 3.61 -19.91
CA ILE A 128 4.75 4.35 -19.18
C ILE A 128 3.37 4.14 -19.82
N ALA A 129 3.27 4.10 -21.16
CA ALA A 129 2.03 3.75 -21.85
C ALA A 129 1.57 2.32 -21.53
N THR A 130 2.51 1.35 -21.47
CA THR A 130 2.18 -0.03 -21.08
C THR A 130 1.61 -0.08 -19.67
N ILE A 131 2.29 0.54 -18.70
CA ILE A 131 1.83 0.59 -17.29
C ILE A 131 0.44 1.23 -17.21
N PHE A 132 0.24 2.37 -17.88
CA PHE A 132 -1.03 3.07 -17.90
C PHE A 132 -2.18 2.22 -18.48
N LEU A 133 -1.97 1.57 -19.64
CA LEU A 133 -2.97 0.71 -20.27
C LEU A 133 -3.31 -0.53 -19.42
N MET A 134 -2.33 -1.05 -18.69
CA MET A 134 -2.51 -2.21 -17.82
C MET A 134 -3.24 -1.86 -16.52
N GLU A 135 -2.87 -0.77 -15.86
CA GLU A 135 -3.52 -0.33 -14.62
C GLU A 135 -4.98 0.07 -14.85
N THR A 136 -5.27 0.76 -15.96
CA THR A 136 -6.66 1.08 -16.37
C THR A 136 -7.42 -0.12 -16.90
N GLY A 137 -6.71 -1.19 -17.30
CA GLY A 137 -7.30 -2.35 -17.97
C GLY A 137 -7.95 -2.05 -19.33
N SER A 138 -7.66 -0.90 -19.94
CA SER A 138 -8.39 -0.39 -21.11
C SER A 138 -8.08 -1.14 -22.41
N ASP A 139 -6.80 -1.43 -22.69
CA ASP A 139 -6.39 -2.13 -23.92
C ASP A 139 -5.13 -3.01 -23.68
N PRO A 140 -5.30 -4.22 -23.13
CA PRO A 140 -4.19 -5.14 -22.90
C PRO A 140 -3.44 -5.55 -24.17
N ALA A 141 -4.11 -5.60 -25.32
CA ALA A 141 -3.49 -5.97 -26.59
C ALA A 141 -2.51 -4.88 -27.05
N LEU A 142 -2.92 -3.62 -26.97
CA LEU A 142 -2.05 -2.48 -27.27
C LEU A 142 -0.88 -2.38 -26.29
N ALA A 143 -1.12 -2.63 -24.99
CA ALA A 143 -0.05 -2.71 -24.00
C ALA A 143 1.02 -3.75 -24.41
N MET A 144 0.61 -4.94 -24.87
CA MET A 144 1.53 -5.97 -25.35
C MET A 144 2.29 -5.58 -26.63
N ARG A 145 1.73 -4.70 -27.48
CA ARG A 145 2.46 -4.16 -28.63
C ARG A 145 3.62 -3.26 -28.18
N TYR A 146 3.39 -2.40 -27.18
CA TYR A 146 4.45 -1.57 -26.59
C TYR A 146 5.53 -2.42 -25.90
N VAL A 147 5.15 -3.49 -25.18
CA VAL A 147 6.09 -4.48 -24.64
C VAL A 147 6.95 -5.09 -25.74
N GLY A 148 6.33 -5.43 -26.89
CA GLY A 148 7.03 -5.92 -28.08
C GLY A 148 8.13 -4.95 -28.54
N MET A 149 7.81 -3.65 -28.63
CA MET A 149 8.77 -2.61 -29.01
C MET A 149 9.90 -2.45 -27.99
N MET A 150 9.63 -2.61 -26.69
CA MET A 150 10.66 -2.50 -25.66
C MET A 150 11.76 -3.56 -25.81
N ARG A 151 11.45 -4.74 -26.38
CA ARG A 151 12.42 -5.83 -26.56
C ARG A 151 13.62 -5.41 -27.41
N GLU A 152 13.43 -4.48 -28.36
CA GLU A 152 14.49 -3.97 -29.23
C GLU A 152 15.52 -3.10 -28.47
N HIS A 153 15.16 -2.63 -27.26
CA HIS A 153 16.03 -1.80 -26.43
C HIS A 153 16.83 -2.59 -25.39
N GLN A 154 16.47 -3.86 -25.16
CA GLN A 154 17.25 -4.72 -24.28
C GLN A 154 18.56 -5.09 -24.96
N LYS A 155 19.68 -4.79 -24.32
CA LYS A 155 21.01 -5.09 -24.84
C LYS A 155 21.40 -6.53 -24.49
N ALA A 156 22.43 -7.05 -25.15
CA ALA A 156 22.92 -8.41 -24.94
C ALA A 156 23.35 -8.70 -23.49
N HIS A 157 23.73 -7.67 -22.73
CA HIS A 157 24.08 -7.79 -21.31
C HIS A 157 22.86 -7.80 -20.37
N GLY A 158 21.66 -7.51 -20.89
CA GLY A 158 20.39 -7.56 -20.15
C GLY A 158 19.80 -6.20 -19.77
N GLY A 159 20.63 -5.14 -19.68
CA GLY A 159 20.16 -3.79 -19.41
C GLY A 159 19.41 -3.18 -20.60
N PHE A 160 18.52 -2.23 -20.33
CA PHE A 160 17.80 -1.47 -21.36
C PHE A 160 18.47 -0.11 -21.56
N SER A 161 18.54 0.38 -22.79
CA SER A 161 19.12 1.70 -23.06
C SER A 161 18.62 2.28 -24.38
N TYR A 162 19.12 3.47 -24.70
CA TYR A 162 18.91 4.11 -25.99
C TYR A 162 19.39 3.21 -27.13
N ILE A 163 18.67 3.18 -28.25
CA ILE A 163 19.03 2.34 -29.42
C ILE A 163 20.51 2.51 -29.82
N PRO A 164 21.07 3.73 -29.98
CA PRO A 164 22.45 3.90 -30.43
C PRO A 164 23.51 3.46 -29.40
N TYR A 165 23.13 3.31 -28.13
CA TYR A 165 24.08 3.05 -27.05
C TYR A 165 24.28 1.54 -26.87
N LYS A 166 25.53 1.14 -26.57
CA LYS A 166 25.89 -0.25 -26.26
C LYS A 166 25.76 -0.56 -24.77
N THR A 167 25.95 0.45 -23.92
CA THR A 167 25.78 0.39 -22.47
C THR A 167 24.31 0.24 -22.10
N GLY A 168 24.05 -0.27 -20.88
CA GLY A 168 22.73 -0.26 -20.28
C GLY A 168 22.51 1.05 -19.51
N ASP A 169 21.25 1.46 -19.40
CA ASP A 169 20.81 2.65 -18.69
C ASP A 169 19.98 2.27 -17.46
N THR A 170 20.40 2.71 -16.27
CA THR A 170 19.73 2.32 -15.02
C THR A 170 18.30 2.84 -14.94
N SER A 171 18.04 4.06 -15.44
CA SER A 171 16.70 4.66 -15.45
C SER A 171 15.74 3.87 -16.33
N GLN A 172 16.12 3.59 -17.58
CA GLN A 172 15.32 2.80 -18.51
C GLN A 172 15.16 1.34 -18.03
N THR A 173 16.22 0.75 -17.49
CA THR A 173 16.16 -0.62 -16.95
C THR A 173 15.14 -0.74 -15.81
N GLN A 174 15.03 0.28 -14.95
CA GLN A 174 13.97 0.36 -13.95
C GLN A 174 12.56 0.39 -14.59
N TYR A 175 12.35 1.13 -15.69
CA TYR A 175 11.03 1.19 -16.33
C TYR A 175 10.67 -0.14 -17.00
N ALA A 176 11.65 -0.88 -17.49
CA ALA A 176 11.45 -2.27 -17.90
C ALA A 176 11.04 -3.15 -16.71
N ALA A 177 11.72 -3.03 -15.57
CA ALA A 177 11.35 -3.74 -14.34
C ALA A 177 9.90 -3.47 -13.89
N LEU A 178 9.50 -2.19 -13.89
CA LEU A 178 8.13 -1.79 -13.58
C LEU A 178 7.11 -2.39 -14.56
N THR A 179 7.44 -2.41 -15.85
CA THR A 179 6.59 -3.00 -16.88
C THR A 179 6.43 -4.51 -16.68
N PHE A 180 7.52 -5.23 -16.37
CA PHE A 180 7.46 -6.66 -16.08
C PHE A 180 6.63 -6.97 -14.84
N TRP A 181 6.73 -6.12 -13.82
CA TRP A 181 5.92 -6.27 -12.62
C TRP A 181 4.44 -6.01 -12.89
N GLU A 182 4.12 -5.00 -13.67
CA GLU A 182 2.72 -4.68 -14.01
C GLU A 182 2.09 -5.76 -14.92
N LEU A 183 2.88 -6.34 -15.81
CA LEU A 183 2.49 -7.55 -16.55
C LEU A 183 2.08 -8.67 -15.59
N LEU A 184 2.92 -8.97 -14.60
CA LEU A 184 2.61 -10.00 -13.59
C LEU A 184 1.34 -9.66 -12.81
N ASN A 185 1.19 -8.42 -12.36
CA ASN A 185 0.02 -7.97 -11.60
C ASN A 185 -1.29 -8.11 -12.38
N THR A 186 -1.24 -7.94 -13.71
CA THR A 186 -2.40 -8.10 -14.59
C THR A 186 -2.59 -9.52 -15.11
N GLY A 187 -1.85 -10.50 -14.57
CA GLY A 187 -1.98 -11.92 -14.93
C GLY A 187 -1.22 -12.33 -16.19
N THR A 188 -0.37 -11.45 -16.74
CA THR A 188 0.45 -11.72 -17.92
C THR A 188 1.89 -12.03 -17.52
N SER A 189 2.41 -13.20 -17.87
CA SER A 189 3.81 -13.52 -17.61
C SER A 189 4.73 -12.82 -18.62
N PRO A 190 5.70 -11.99 -18.18
CA PRO A 190 6.77 -11.48 -19.05
C PRO A 190 7.74 -12.61 -19.41
N ASP A 191 8.63 -12.36 -20.38
CA ASP A 191 9.69 -13.31 -20.75
C ASP A 191 10.67 -13.51 -19.56
N PRO A 192 10.77 -14.72 -18.99
CA PRO A 192 11.62 -14.97 -17.83
C PRO A 192 13.09 -14.65 -18.08
N LYS A 193 13.59 -14.92 -19.30
CA LYS A 193 14.99 -14.65 -19.64
C LYS A 193 15.28 -13.16 -19.62
N SER A 194 14.42 -12.35 -20.24
CA SER A 194 14.53 -10.89 -20.23
C SER A 194 14.57 -10.32 -18.80
N VAL A 195 13.71 -10.82 -17.91
CA VAL A 195 13.67 -10.42 -16.48
C VAL A 195 14.97 -10.80 -15.76
N GLN A 196 15.44 -12.04 -15.93
CA GLN A 196 16.66 -12.55 -15.31
C GLN A 196 17.92 -11.83 -15.79
N ASP A 197 18.02 -11.56 -17.10
CA ASP A 197 19.15 -10.82 -17.67
C ASP A 197 19.16 -9.37 -17.16
N CYS A 198 17.99 -8.72 -17.08
CA CYS A 198 17.81 -7.39 -16.53
C CYS A 198 18.29 -7.30 -15.07
N LEU A 199 17.90 -8.27 -14.23
CA LEU A 199 18.33 -8.33 -12.84
C LEU A 199 19.84 -8.57 -12.71
N ASN A 200 20.38 -9.51 -13.47
CA ASN A 200 21.81 -9.77 -13.46
C ASN A 200 22.63 -8.57 -13.92
N TRP A 201 22.13 -7.80 -14.90
CA TRP A 201 22.79 -6.56 -15.31
C TRP A 201 22.86 -5.55 -14.16
N LEU A 202 21.75 -5.29 -13.45
CA LEU A 202 21.75 -4.40 -12.28
C LEU A 202 22.71 -4.86 -11.18
N ILE A 203 22.81 -6.18 -10.94
CA ILE A 203 23.74 -6.74 -9.96
C ILE A 203 25.20 -6.51 -10.39
N ARG A 204 25.54 -6.68 -11.69
CA ARG A 204 26.91 -6.51 -12.21
C ARG A 204 27.35 -5.05 -12.33
N THR A 205 26.41 -4.13 -12.57
CA THR A 205 26.71 -2.70 -12.79
C THR A 205 26.59 -1.83 -11.54
N GLN A 206 26.32 -2.43 -10.38
CA GLN A 206 26.37 -1.68 -9.12
C GLN A 206 27.81 -1.27 -8.81
N ASP A 207 28.00 0.00 -8.46
CA ASP A 207 29.26 0.53 -7.97
C ASP A 207 29.66 -0.20 -6.66
N PRO A 208 30.96 -0.42 -6.38
CA PRO A 208 31.42 -1.00 -5.11
C PRO A 208 30.89 -0.29 -3.85
N SER A 209 30.59 1.02 -3.94
CA SER A 209 29.97 1.79 -2.85
C SER A 209 28.49 1.48 -2.62
N GLY A 210 27.79 0.89 -3.59
CA GLY A 210 26.38 0.53 -3.53
C GLY A 210 25.43 1.34 -4.41
N VAL A 211 25.90 2.39 -5.08
CA VAL A 211 25.12 3.22 -6.02
C VAL A 211 25.17 2.65 -7.45
N TRP A 212 24.37 3.20 -8.37
CA TRP A 212 24.44 2.93 -9.81
C TRP A 212 24.77 4.20 -10.57
N GLY A 213 25.43 4.06 -11.71
CA GLY A 213 25.52 5.13 -12.71
C GLY A 213 24.27 5.18 -13.60
N TYR A 214 24.11 6.28 -14.33
CA TYR A 214 23.11 6.42 -15.38
C TYR A 214 23.37 5.43 -16.51
N GLN A 215 24.54 5.53 -17.16
CA GLN A 215 25.03 4.51 -18.10
C GLN A 215 25.99 3.56 -17.36
N GLY A 216 25.53 2.33 -17.13
CA GLY A 216 26.27 1.33 -16.37
C GLY A 216 27.46 0.78 -17.14
N GLN A 217 28.64 0.84 -16.53
CA GLN A 217 29.82 0.11 -16.97
C GLN A 217 29.70 -1.34 -16.49
N ASP A 218 29.35 -2.24 -17.40
CA ASP A 218 29.25 -3.68 -17.13
C ASP A 218 30.63 -4.34 -17.31
N PRO A 219 31.25 -4.88 -16.25
CA PRO A 219 32.52 -5.57 -16.34
C PRO A 219 32.41 -6.94 -17.03
N GLY A 220 31.20 -7.41 -17.35
CA GLY A 220 30.94 -8.73 -17.96
C GLY A 220 31.08 -9.90 -16.99
N ASN A 221 31.43 -9.62 -15.74
CA ASN A 221 31.53 -10.54 -14.63
C ASN A 221 30.91 -9.90 -13.36
N TYR A 222 31.11 -10.48 -12.19
CA TYR A 222 30.57 -9.93 -10.93
C TYR A 222 31.64 -9.19 -10.09
N GLU A 223 32.78 -8.84 -10.69
CA GLU A 223 33.80 -7.99 -10.08
C GLU A 223 33.42 -6.53 -10.30
N LEU A 224 32.77 -5.94 -9.30
CA LEU A 224 32.19 -4.61 -9.41
C LEU A 224 33.24 -3.54 -9.70
N VAL A 225 32.92 -2.65 -10.63
CA VAL A 225 33.77 -1.52 -11.02
C VAL A 225 33.12 -0.20 -10.67
N LYS A 226 33.95 0.82 -10.44
CA LYS A 226 33.48 2.17 -10.16
C LYS A 226 32.66 2.70 -11.32
N GLN A 227 31.49 3.27 -11.04
CA GLN A 227 30.61 3.86 -12.03
C GLN A 227 30.91 5.36 -12.17
N GLU A 228 31.20 5.80 -13.40
CA GLU A 228 31.57 7.20 -13.69
C GLU A 228 30.40 8.05 -14.19
N SER A 229 29.38 7.41 -14.78
CA SER A 229 28.24 8.10 -15.38
C SER A 229 27.24 8.55 -14.31
N GLN A 230 27.41 9.75 -13.76
CA GLN A 230 26.44 10.40 -12.87
C GLN A 230 25.87 9.52 -11.72
N PRO A 231 26.72 8.85 -10.92
CA PRO A 231 26.22 8.18 -9.72
C PRO A 231 25.59 9.20 -8.76
N GLY A 232 24.42 8.87 -8.19
CA GLY A 232 23.71 9.76 -7.28
C GLY A 232 22.36 9.22 -6.83
N LEU A 233 21.61 10.04 -6.11
CA LEU A 233 20.37 9.63 -5.44
C LEU A 233 19.28 9.10 -6.40
N SER A 234 19.10 9.73 -7.56
CA SER A 234 18.15 9.24 -8.58
C SER A 234 18.50 7.82 -9.04
N MET A 235 19.77 7.58 -9.34
CA MET A 235 20.21 6.27 -9.84
C MET A 235 20.30 5.23 -8.72
N ALA A 236 20.62 5.64 -7.49
CA ALA A 236 20.50 4.79 -6.32
C ALA A 236 19.06 4.30 -6.13
N ALA A 237 18.08 5.22 -6.20
CA ALA A 237 16.67 4.89 -6.05
C ALA A 237 16.17 4.01 -7.20
N ALA A 238 16.51 4.35 -8.45
CA ALA A 238 16.14 3.57 -9.63
C ALA A 238 16.74 2.15 -9.61
N GLY A 239 18.04 2.04 -9.30
CA GLY A 239 18.74 0.77 -9.20
C GLY A 239 18.17 -0.11 -8.08
N MET A 240 17.99 0.45 -6.88
CA MET A 240 17.37 -0.28 -5.76
C MET A 240 15.94 -0.72 -6.08
N GLY A 241 15.11 0.18 -6.60
CA GLY A 241 13.75 -0.15 -7.03
C GLY A 241 13.75 -1.30 -8.04
N GLY A 242 14.56 -1.21 -9.10
CA GLY A 242 14.69 -2.26 -10.11
C GLY A 242 15.13 -3.61 -9.53
N VAL A 243 16.14 -3.62 -8.65
CA VAL A 243 16.64 -4.85 -8.01
C VAL A 243 15.56 -5.51 -7.15
N LEU A 244 14.84 -4.75 -6.33
CA LEU A 244 13.79 -5.29 -5.47
C LEU A 244 12.60 -5.81 -6.28
N ILE A 245 12.16 -5.03 -7.29
CA ILE A 245 11.06 -5.40 -8.18
C ILE A 245 11.38 -6.71 -8.90
N LEU A 246 12.54 -6.80 -9.56
CA LEU A 246 12.93 -7.97 -10.34
C LEU A 246 13.23 -9.16 -9.43
N GLY A 247 13.87 -8.94 -8.28
CA GLY A 247 14.10 -9.97 -7.28
C GLY A 247 12.81 -10.57 -6.73
N ASN A 248 11.76 -9.75 -6.59
CA ASN A 248 10.41 -10.23 -6.30
C ASN A 248 9.80 -10.99 -7.49
N ALA A 249 9.94 -10.46 -8.71
CA ALA A 249 9.40 -11.07 -9.92
C ALA A 249 9.94 -12.49 -10.16
N VAL A 250 11.22 -12.75 -9.82
CA VAL A 250 11.86 -14.08 -9.98
C VAL A 250 11.79 -14.96 -8.72
N GLY A 251 10.94 -14.62 -7.75
CA GLY A 251 10.68 -15.46 -6.57
C GLY A 251 11.77 -15.44 -5.50
N LEU A 252 12.86 -14.67 -5.64
CA LEU A 252 13.98 -14.66 -4.70
C LEU A 252 13.80 -13.70 -3.51
N LEU A 253 12.97 -12.66 -3.67
CA LEU A 253 12.61 -11.68 -2.64
C LEU A 253 11.10 -11.64 -2.44
N GLN A 254 10.55 -12.56 -1.66
CA GLN A 254 9.12 -12.57 -1.30
C GLN A 254 8.91 -12.04 0.13
N PRO A 255 7.76 -11.39 0.42
CA PRO A 255 7.33 -11.14 1.78
C PRO A 255 7.30 -12.42 2.64
N PRO A 256 7.50 -12.31 3.95
CA PRO A 256 7.33 -13.42 4.89
C PRO A 256 5.95 -14.08 4.74
N GLY A 257 5.91 -15.42 4.80
CA GLY A 257 4.67 -16.20 4.77
C GLY A 257 3.99 -16.38 3.41
N GLN A 258 4.47 -15.74 2.33
CA GLN A 258 3.88 -15.92 1.00
C GLN A 258 4.14 -17.32 0.43
N VAL A 259 5.38 -17.81 0.55
CA VAL A 259 5.74 -19.18 0.08
C VAL A 259 4.93 -20.24 0.82
N GLU A 260 4.72 -20.06 2.12
CA GLU A 260 3.93 -20.96 2.96
C GLU A 260 2.43 -20.93 2.58
N ALA A 261 1.90 -19.75 2.24
CA ALA A 261 0.53 -19.59 1.77
C ALA A 261 0.30 -20.23 0.39
N GLU A 262 1.23 -20.04 -0.55
CA GLU A 262 1.20 -20.66 -1.88
C GLU A 262 1.29 -22.19 -1.80
N GLN A 263 2.17 -22.72 -0.92
CA GLN A 263 2.29 -24.16 -0.66
C GLN A 263 1.02 -24.74 -0.03
N GLN A 264 0.48 -24.13 1.03
CA GLN A 264 -0.76 -24.57 1.67
C GLN A 264 -1.94 -24.58 0.69
N GLN A 265 -2.02 -23.62 -0.21
CA GLN A 265 -3.08 -23.57 -1.22
C GLN A 265 -2.97 -24.70 -2.25
N SER A 266 -1.75 -25.10 -2.60
CA SER A 266 -1.50 -26.23 -3.54
C SER A 266 -1.87 -27.59 -2.95
N GLU A 267 -1.72 -27.76 -1.64
CA GLU A 267 -1.98 -29.00 -0.89
C GLU A 267 -3.48 -29.23 -0.56
N LEU A 268 -4.34 -28.23 -0.72
CA LEU A 268 -5.78 -28.37 -0.47
C LEU A 268 -6.45 -29.27 -1.52
N PRO A 269 -7.31 -30.23 -1.10
CA PRO A 269 -8.18 -30.99 -2.00
C PRO A 269 -9.01 -30.06 -2.90
N ALA A 270 -9.29 -30.46 -4.15
CA ALA A 270 -9.97 -29.62 -5.13
C ALA A 270 -11.30 -29.01 -4.62
N ALA A 271 -12.03 -29.69 -3.73
CA ALA A 271 -13.26 -29.20 -3.12
C ALA A 271 -13.07 -28.13 -2.01
N LEU A 272 -11.85 -27.98 -1.49
CA LEU A 272 -11.46 -26.98 -0.47
C LEU A 272 -10.59 -25.87 -1.06
N ARG A 273 -10.18 -26.00 -2.33
CA ARG A 273 -9.62 -24.89 -3.10
C ARG A 273 -10.73 -23.85 -3.28
N ARG A 274 -10.42 -22.57 -3.03
CA ARG A 274 -11.40 -21.50 -3.27
C ARG A 274 -11.92 -21.60 -4.70
N ALA A 275 -13.24 -21.53 -4.83
CA ALA A 275 -13.90 -21.29 -6.11
C ALA A 275 -13.65 -19.82 -6.46
N ASP A 276 -12.52 -19.56 -7.11
CA ASP A 276 -12.23 -18.23 -7.62
C ASP A 276 -13.15 -18.02 -8.84
N GLU A 277 -14.20 -17.21 -8.69
CA GLU A 277 -14.74 -16.49 -9.84
C GLU A 277 -13.59 -15.75 -10.51
N ALA A 278 -13.61 -15.62 -11.84
CA ALA A 278 -12.51 -15.17 -12.71
C ALA A 278 -11.98 -13.75 -12.39
N GLN A 279 -11.39 -13.59 -11.21
CA GLN A 279 -10.62 -12.47 -10.72
C GLN A 279 -9.24 -12.54 -11.37
N LYS A 280 -8.71 -11.40 -11.81
CA LYS A 280 -7.43 -11.30 -12.50
C LYS A 280 -6.33 -11.73 -11.52
N LYS A 281 -6.07 -13.04 -11.46
CA LYS A 281 -4.99 -13.58 -10.65
C LYS A 281 -3.70 -12.99 -11.17
N ARG A 282 -2.99 -12.25 -10.31
CA ARG A 282 -1.58 -11.96 -10.48
C ARG A 282 -0.88 -13.24 -10.95
N ALA A 283 -0.11 -13.15 -12.02
CA ALA A 283 0.66 -14.27 -12.53
C ALA A 283 1.66 -14.74 -11.46
N PRO A 284 1.97 -16.05 -11.40
CA PRO A 284 2.95 -16.56 -10.45
C PRO A 284 4.32 -15.93 -10.69
N THR A 285 5.16 -15.97 -9.67
CA THR A 285 6.56 -15.57 -9.81
C THR A 285 7.28 -16.44 -10.84
N LEU A 286 8.29 -15.87 -11.47
CA LEU A 286 9.11 -16.52 -12.47
C LEU A 286 10.19 -17.36 -11.79
N PRO A 287 10.71 -18.41 -12.45
CA PRO A 287 11.87 -19.12 -11.93
C PRO A 287 13.09 -18.17 -11.83
N ALA A 288 13.90 -18.37 -10.79
CA ALA A 288 15.13 -17.62 -10.56
C ALA A 288 16.16 -17.76 -11.71
N GLY A 289 16.14 -18.90 -12.41
CA GLY A 289 17.06 -19.16 -13.51
C GLY A 289 18.53 -19.08 -13.09
N ASN A 290 19.30 -18.22 -13.76
CA ASN A 290 20.73 -17.99 -13.49
C ASN A 290 21.01 -16.89 -12.46
N VAL A 291 19.98 -16.30 -11.84
CA VAL A 291 20.17 -15.27 -10.82
C VAL A 291 20.64 -15.91 -9.52
N ASP A 292 21.83 -15.51 -9.07
CA ASP A 292 22.37 -15.99 -7.80
C ASP A 292 21.76 -15.24 -6.61
N ARG A 293 21.16 -15.99 -5.69
CA ARG A 293 20.46 -15.43 -4.52
C ARG A 293 21.40 -14.69 -3.58
N GLN A 294 22.62 -15.19 -3.35
CA GLN A 294 23.55 -14.55 -2.43
C GLN A 294 24.01 -13.19 -2.99
N ARG A 295 24.36 -13.15 -4.27
CA ARG A 295 24.74 -11.90 -4.95
C ARG A 295 23.62 -10.88 -4.95
N LEU A 296 22.38 -11.33 -5.15
CA LEU A 296 21.19 -10.47 -5.04
C LEU A 296 21.08 -9.85 -3.64
N LEU A 297 21.20 -10.66 -2.58
CA LEU A 297 21.12 -10.17 -1.21
C LEU A 297 22.28 -9.21 -0.87
N GLU A 298 23.49 -9.49 -1.35
CA GLU A 298 24.65 -8.61 -1.21
C GLU A 298 24.47 -7.28 -1.96
N CYS A 299 23.85 -7.32 -3.15
CA CYS A 299 23.49 -6.14 -3.95
C CYS A 299 22.51 -5.24 -3.20
N VAL A 300 21.43 -5.83 -2.65
CA VAL A 300 20.45 -5.12 -1.81
C VAL A 300 21.13 -4.50 -0.59
N LYS A 301 21.92 -5.28 0.14
CA LYS A 301 22.63 -4.80 1.34
C LYS A 301 23.58 -3.64 1.04
N ARG A 302 24.33 -3.69 -0.07
CA ARG A 302 25.23 -2.60 -0.46
C ARG A 302 24.47 -1.31 -0.80
N GLY A 303 23.36 -1.43 -1.52
CA GLY A 303 22.54 -0.27 -1.86
C GLY A 303 21.83 0.36 -0.65
N GLN A 304 21.33 -0.46 0.27
CA GLN A 304 20.80 0.01 1.56
C GLN A 304 21.89 0.75 2.35
N GLY A 305 23.08 0.14 2.50
CA GLY A 305 24.19 0.78 3.21
C GLY A 305 24.72 2.06 2.54
N TRP A 306 24.48 2.25 1.24
CA TRP A 306 24.72 3.53 0.56
C TRP A 306 23.65 4.56 0.93
N PHE A 307 22.37 4.20 0.90
CA PHE A 307 21.28 5.09 1.30
C PHE A 307 21.38 5.53 2.76
N ASP A 308 21.73 4.63 3.67
CA ASP A 308 21.92 4.94 5.10
C ASP A 308 22.92 6.09 5.33
N LYS A 309 23.89 6.26 4.41
CA LYS A 309 24.94 7.27 4.49
C LYS A 309 24.66 8.52 3.67
N ASN A 310 23.92 8.40 2.56
CA ASN A 310 23.83 9.44 1.54
C ASN A 310 22.41 9.96 1.31
N PHE A 311 21.39 9.38 1.95
CA PHE A 311 20.01 9.79 1.79
C PHE A 311 19.84 11.29 2.08
N SER A 312 19.21 12.01 1.15
CA SER A 312 18.81 13.40 1.34
C SER A 312 17.71 13.79 0.36
N VAL A 313 16.59 14.29 0.88
CA VAL A 313 15.53 14.91 0.06
C VAL A 313 15.90 16.32 -0.40
N ASP A 314 16.83 17.00 0.28
CA ASP A 314 17.28 18.36 -0.04
C ASP A 314 18.45 18.40 -1.04
N SER A 315 18.86 17.25 -1.57
CA SER A 315 19.94 17.15 -2.56
C SER A 315 19.70 18.04 -3.81
N ASN A 316 20.74 18.58 -4.44
CA ASN A 316 20.61 19.35 -5.68
C ASN A 316 20.46 18.45 -6.94
N THR A 317 19.65 17.40 -6.83
CA THR A 317 19.40 16.49 -7.94
C THR A 317 18.49 17.17 -8.97
N GLU A 318 18.93 17.24 -10.23
CA GLU A 318 18.22 17.97 -11.31
C GLU A 318 16.83 17.41 -11.62
N HIS A 319 16.64 16.10 -11.46
CA HIS A 319 15.40 15.36 -11.68
C HIS A 319 14.75 15.03 -10.33
N LYS A 320 14.36 16.07 -9.58
CA LYS A 320 13.98 15.99 -8.17
C LYS A 320 12.67 15.24 -7.95
N SER A 321 11.61 15.59 -8.68
CA SER A 321 10.32 14.92 -8.57
C SER A 321 10.41 13.46 -9.01
N TYR A 322 11.16 13.19 -10.08
CA TYR A 322 11.47 11.84 -10.52
C TYR A 322 12.26 11.04 -9.46
N TYR A 323 13.25 11.67 -8.80
CA TYR A 323 13.97 11.04 -7.68
C TYR A 323 13.01 10.67 -6.55
N LEU A 324 12.17 11.60 -6.10
CA LEU A 324 11.22 11.35 -5.03
C LEU A 324 10.30 10.18 -5.38
N TYR A 325 9.73 10.14 -6.58
CA TYR A 325 8.89 9.02 -6.98
C TYR A 325 9.66 7.69 -7.11
N SER A 326 10.91 7.72 -7.58
CA SER A 326 11.76 6.52 -7.61
C SER A 326 12.13 6.04 -6.20
N LEU A 327 12.31 6.96 -5.25
CA LEU A 327 12.50 6.64 -3.83
C LEU A 327 11.25 6.00 -3.23
N GLU A 328 10.05 6.53 -3.52
CA GLU A 328 8.79 5.92 -3.08
C GLU A 328 8.66 4.50 -3.60
N ARG A 329 8.99 4.25 -4.88
CA ARG A 329 9.03 2.89 -5.45
C ARG A 329 9.96 1.96 -4.68
N TYR A 330 11.20 2.38 -4.48
CA TYR A 330 12.19 1.62 -3.71
C TYR A 330 11.67 1.29 -2.31
N LYS A 331 11.21 2.31 -1.57
CA LYS A 331 10.76 2.15 -0.18
C LYS A 331 9.48 1.33 -0.05
N SER A 332 8.55 1.45 -0.99
CA SER A 332 7.34 0.64 -1.02
C SER A 332 7.63 -0.85 -1.26
N PHE A 333 8.63 -1.17 -2.10
CA PHE A 333 9.09 -2.57 -2.27
C PHE A 333 9.91 -3.08 -1.08
N GLU A 334 10.71 -2.22 -0.43
CA GLU A 334 11.43 -2.57 0.80
C GLU A 334 10.44 -2.96 1.91
N GLU A 335 9.42 -2.15 2.15
CA GLU A 335 8.32 -2.43 3.09
C GLU A 335 7.58 -3.73 2.71
N TYR A 336 7.26 -3.89 1.42
CA TYR A 336 6.57 -5.09 0.94
C TYR A 336 7.38 -6.35 1.20
N ILE A 337 8.66 -6.38 0.84
CA ILE A 337 9.55 -7.54 1.03
C ILE A 337 9.82 -7.80 2.52
N ALA A 338 9.91 -6.75 3.35
CA ALA A 338 10.02 -6.90 4.79
C ALA A 338 8.73 -7.46 5.43
N GLY A 339 7.57 -7.26 4.79
CA GLY A 339 6.26 -7.65 5.32
C GLY A 339 5.73 -6.72 6.41
N GLU A 340 6.32 -5.52 6.55
CA GLU A 340 5.98 -4.51 7.53
C GLU A 340 5.95 -3.13 6.85
N ILE A 341 4.82 -2.42 6.98
CA ILE A 341 4.66 -1.05 6.47
C ILE A 341 4.76 -0.10 7.65
N ASN A 342 5.70 0.85 7.58
CA ASN A 342 5.67 2.04 8.42
C ASN A 342 4.65 3.02 7.82
N GLU A 343 3.61 3.37 8.58
CA GLU A 343 2.56 4.30 8.14
C GLU A 343 3.07 5.74 7.99
N GLU A 344 4.04 6.10 8.82
CA GLU A 344 4.59 7.44 8.93
C GLU A 344 6.12 7.41 8.73
N PRO A 345 6.61 6.95 7.56
CA PRO A 345 8.04 6.81 7.39
C PRO A 345 8.70 8.17 7.23
N GLU A 346 9.84 8.35 7.91
CA GLU A 346 10.56 9.62 7.94
C GLU A 346 10.91 10.13 6.53
N TRP A 347 11.27 9.23 5.61
CA TRP A 347 11.59 9.59 4.23
C TRP A 347 10.39 10.23 3.49
N TYR A 348 9.17 9.81 3.81
CA TYR A 348 7.96 10.36 3.21
C TYR A 348 7.64 11.73 3.78
N GLN A 349 7.75 11.89 5.11
CA GLN A 349 7.62 13.19 5.77
C GLN A 349 8.61 14.22 5.21
N GLN A 350 9.89 13.82 5.07
CA GLN A 350 10.93 14.67 4.50
C GLN A 350 10.59 15.07 3.05
N GLY A 351 10.14 14.13 2.22
CA GLY A 351 9.73 14.43 0.84
C GLY A 351 8.48 15.31 0.74
N TYR A 352 7.51 15.13 1.65
CA TYR A 352 6.35 16.01 1.76
C TYR A 352 6.76 17.44 2.09
N GLU A 353 7.60 17.66 3.10
CA GLU A 353 8.05 19.01 3.48
C GLU A 353 8.83 19.68 2.34
N PHE A 354 9.65 18.90 1.62
CA PHE A 354 10.31 19.38 0.42
C PHE A 354 9.29 19.82 -0.64
N LEU A 355 8.30 19.00 -0.97
CA LEU A 355 7.29 19.33 -1.98
C LEU A 355 6.42 20.51 -1.54
N LYS A 356 6.03 20.57 -0.28
CA LYS A 356 5.28 21.69 0.31
C LYS A 356 6.00 23.01 0.11
N LYS A 357 7.29 23.04 0.41
CA LYS A 357 8.14 24.24 0.28
C LYS A 357 8.31 24.68 -1.17
N ASN A 358 8.24 23.75 -2.12
CA ASN A 358 8.56 23.99 -3.53
C ASN A 358 7.34 23.96 -4.47
N GLN A 359 6.12 23.80 -3.96
CA GLN A 359 4.92 23.93 -4.79
C GLN A 359 4.69 25.41 -5.12
N LYS A 360 4.49 25.70 -6.41
CA LYS A 360 4.18 27.06 -6.87
C LYS A 360 2.74 27.44 -6.56
N GLU A 361 2.42 28.73 -6.69
CA GLU A 361 1.07 29.27 -6.48
C GLU A 361 0.02 28.64 -7.42
N ASP A 362 0.42 28.28 -8.64
CA ASP A 362 -0.45 27.60 -9.61
C ASP A 362 -0.67 26.10 -9.29
N GLY A 363 -0.01 25.56 -8.26
CA GLY A 363 -0.08 24.16 -7.85
C GLY A 363 1.02 23.28 -8.46
N SER A 364 1.82 23.78 -9.39
CA SER A 364 2.85 23.00 -10.09
C SER A 364 4.14 22.82 -9.29
N TRP A 365 4.89 21.78 -9.67
CA TRP A 365 6.33 21.67 -9.43
C TRP A 365 7.05 21.71 -10.76
N ASN A 366 8.30 22.17 -10.78
CA ASN A 366 9.08 22.26 -12.00
C ASN A 366 10.56 22.00 -11.73
N ASP A 367 11.09 20.95 -12.34
CA ASP A 367 12.51 20.61 -12.34
C ASP A 367 12.97 20.34 -13.80
N ARG A 368 14.05 19.58 -13.98
CA ARG A 368 14.60 19.31 -15.32
C ARG A 368 13.64 18.53 -16.24
N ASP A 369 12.62 17.86 -15.67
CA ASP A 369 11.63 17.09 -16.43
C ASP A 369 10.48 17.94 -16.99
N GLY A 370 10.42 19.24 -16.65
CA GLY A 370 9.39 20.17 -17.08
C GLY A 370 8.09 20.07 -16.26
N ALA A 371 7.44 21.21 -16.07
CA ALA A 371 6.40 21.37 -15.06
C ALA A 371 5.27 20.32 -15.08
N PRO A 372 4.71 19.88 -16.24
CA PRO A 372 3.69 18.85 -16.24
C PRO A 372 4.20 17.49 -15.71
N CYS A 373 5.37 17.04 -16.15
CA CYS A 373 5.95 15.77 -15.71
C CYS A 373 6.44 15.84 -14.26
N SER A 374 7.13 16.93 -13.87
CA SER A 374 7.56 17.14 -12.48
C SER A 374 6.38 17.16 -11.52
N THR A 375 5.25 17.74 -11.92
CA THR A 375 4.01 17.77 -11.12
C THR A 375 3.38 16.39 -11.01
N ALA A 376 3.28 15.65 -12.12
CA ALA A 376 2.74 14.29 -12.10
C ALA A 376 3.58 13.35 -11.21
N PHE A 377 4.92 13.42 -11.29
CA PHE A 377 5.81 12.66 -10.41
C PHE A 377 5.65 13.04 -8.93
N ALA A 378 5.52 14.33 -8.61
CA ALA A 378 5.29 14.79 -7.24
C ALA A 378 3.96 14.26 -6.68
N ILE A 379 2.89 14.27 -7.48
CA ILE A 379 1.58 13.71 -7.10
C ILE A 379 1.67 12.22 -6.85
N LEU A 380 2.33 11.45 -7.73
CA LEU A 380 2.50 10.01 -7.57
C LEU A 380 3.29 9.65 -6.30
N PHE A 381 4.31 10.45 -5.96
CA PHE A 381 5.01 10.36 -4.68
C PHE A 381 4.07 10.60 -3.48
N LEU A 382 3.32 11.72 -3.48
CA LEU A 382 2.41 12.09 -2.40
C LEU A 382 1.27 11.07 -2.22
N LEU A 383 0.84 10.44 -3.31
CA LEU A 383 -0.16 9.37 -3.26
C LEU A 383 0.42 8.05 -2.72
N ARG A 384 1.75 7.91 -2.65
CA ARG A 384 2.44 6.62 -2.51
C ARG A 384 1.91 5.60 -3.52
N SER A 385 1.89 5.99 -4.80
CA SER A 385 1.15 5.24 -5.84
C SER A 385 1.65 3.81 -6.01
N THR A 386 2.94 3.53 -5.81
CA THR A 386 3.47 2.16 -5.88
C THR A 386 2.95 1.31 -4.74
N GLN A 387 2.89 1.88 -3.52
CA GLN A 387 2.28 1.21 -2.39
C GLN A 387 0.80 0.88 -2.64
N GLN A 388 0.06 1.79 -3.28
CA GLN A 388 -1.34 1.53 -3.66
C GLN A 388 -1.45 0.33 -4.62
N THR A 389 -0.61 0.26 -5.65
CA THR A 389 -0.60 -0.88 -6.59
C THR A 389 -0.23 -2.18 -5.88
N ILE A 390 0.78 -2.18 -4.99
CA ILE A 390 1.13 -3.37 -4.19
C ILE A 390 -0.07 -3.84 -3.37
N LYS A 391 -0.74 -2.94 -2.64
CA LYS A 391 -1.94 -3.27 -1.85
C LYS A 391 -3.07 -3.83 -2.71
N ALA A 392 -3.34 -3.22 -3.87
CA ALA A 392 -4.35 -3.69 -4.80
C ALA A 392 -4.04 -5.11 -5.33
N SER A 393 -2.77 -5.39 -5.66
CA SER A 393 -2.33 -6.70 -6.17
C SER A 393 -2.48 -7.84 -5.15
N LEU A 394 -2.48 -7.52 -3.85
CA LEU A 394 -2.70 -8.47 -2.76
C LEU A 394 -4.19 -8.65 -2.45
N GLY A 395 -5.07 -7.87 -3.06
CA GLY A 395 -6.41 -7.61 -2.59
C GLY A 395 -7.46 -8.70 -2.71
N GLU A 396 -7.48 -9.41 -3.83
CA GLU A 396 -8.68 -10.19 -4.20
C GLU A 396 -8.76 -11.54 -3.47
N GLY A 397 -7.67 -11.99 -2.83
CA GLY A 397 -7.64 -13.25 -2.08
C GLY A 397 -6.84 -13.28 -0.78
N THR A 398 -6.03 -12.27 -0.47
CA THR A 398 -5.01 -12.38 0.61
C THR A 398 -5.47 -11.81 1.95
N LEU A 399 -6.73 -11.37 2.04
CA LEU A 399 -7.31 -10.86 3.28
C LEU A 399 -7.53 -11.98 4.30
N VAL A 400 -7.28 -11.65 5.57
CA VAL A 400 -7.64 -12.47 6.72
C VAL A 400 -9.17 -12.63 6.76
N GLY A 401 -9.69 -13.70 6.15
CA GLY A 401 -11.13 -13.99 6.09
C GLY A 401 -11.70 -14.25 4.70
N GLY A 402 -10.92 -14.11 3.62
CA GLY A 402 -11.31 -14.52 2.27
C GLY A 402 -12.48 -13.75 1.64
N ARG A 403 -12.78 -12.55 2.14
CA ARG A 403 -13.69 -11.58 1.50
C ARG A 403 -12.78 -10.53 0.87
N GLY A 404 -13.01 -10.17 -0.39
CA GLY A 404 -12.14 -9.24 -1.15
C GLY A 404 -11.96 -7.87 -0.50
N LEU A 405 -11.18 -6.99 -1.15
CA LEU A 405 -10.84 -5.67 -0.61
C LEU A 405 -12.07 -4.82 -0.26
N PRO A 406 -12.07 -4.12 0.89
CA PRO A 406 -12.97 -3.01 1.14
C PRO A 406 -12.86 -1.97 0.02
N ARG A 407 -13.94 -1.21 -0.22
CA ARG A 407 -13.92 -0.12 -1.22
C ARG A 407 -12.91 0.97 -0.86
N ASP A 408 -12.66 1.15 0.44
CA ASP A 408 -11.67 2.07 0.99
C ASP A 408 -10.40 1.32 1.41
N LEU A 409 -9.34 1.47 0.60
CA LEU A 409 -8.04 0.84 0.84
C LEU A 409 -7.20 1.56 1.89
N SER A 410 -7.63 2.74 2.37
CA SER A 410 -6.88 3.53 3.35
C SER A 410 -6.76 2.83 4.71
N LYS A 411 -7.64 1.87 5.00
CA LYS A 411 -7.71 1.10 6.26
C LYS A 411 -7.04 -0.27 6.17
N VAL A 412 -6.51 -0.63 5.00
CA VAL A 412 -5.85 -1.91 4.77
C VAL A 412 -4.36 -1.79 5.08
N ARG A 413 -3.85 -2.72 5.88
CA ARG A 413 -2.45 -2.81 6.33
C ARG A 413 -1.83 -4.12 5.86
N LEU A 414 -0.53 -4.11 5.60
CA LEU A 414 0.22 -5.33 5.35
C LEU A 414 0.92 -5.74 6.64
N LYS A 415 0.61 -6.93 7.15
CA LYS A 415 1.27 -7.50 8.34
C LYS A 415 1.64 -8.95 8.08
N GLY A 416 2.93 -9.26 8.04
CA GLY A 416 3.43 -10.60 7.76
C GLY A 416 2.96 -11.12 6.41
N GLY A 417 3.04 -10.28 5.37
CA GLY A 417 2.68 -10.64 3.99
C GLY A 417 1.18 -10.77 3.71
N LYS A 418 0.30 -10.57 4.71
CA LYS A 418 -1.16 -10.60 4.55
C LYS A 418 -1.77 -9.22 4.71
N LEU A 419 -2.81 -8.96 3.91
CA LEU A 419 -3.62 -7.77 4.09
C LEU A 419 -4.52 -7.96 5.33
N VAL A 420 -4.46 -7.01 6.24
CA VAL A 420 -5.27 -6.92 7.45
C VAL A 420 -6.02 -5.61 7.37
N VAL A 421 -7.35 -5.65 7.48
CA VAL A 421 -8.15 -4.44 7.68
C VAL A 421 -8.04 -4.10 9.16
N GLU A 422 -7.44 -2.96 9.49
CA GLU A 422 -7.45 -2.45 10.85
C GLU A 422 -8.70 -1.59 11.04
N SER A 423 -9.73 -2.19 11.61
CA SER A 423 -10.88 -1.46 12.12
C SER A 423 -10.75 -1.27 13.63
N LYS A 424 -11.17 -0.11 14.12
CA LYS A 424 -11.35 0.09 15.56
C LYS A 424 -12.49 -0.82 16.01
N PRO A 425 -12.33 -1.57 17.13
CA PRO A 425 -13.45 -2.28 17.73
C PRO A 425 -14.63 -1.33 17.94
N THR A 426 -15.80 -1.69 17.42
CA THR A 426 -17.03 -0.91 17.59
C THR A 426 -17.94 -1.65 18.54
N GLU A 427 -18.25 -1.04 19.67
CA GLU A 427 -19.20 -1.59 20.64
C GLU A 427 -20.66 -1.39 20.17
N VAL A 428 -21.59 -2.20 20.68
CA VAL A 428 -23.00 -2.12 20.28
C VAL A 428 -23.61 -0.73 20.53
N ASP A 429 -23.25 -0.06 21.62
CA ASP A 429 -23.77 1.29 21.92
C ASP A 429 -23.32 2.32 20.87
N GLN A 430 -22.10 2.19 20.37
CA GLN A 430 -21.57 3.02 19.29
C GLN A 430 -22.25 2.70 17.97
N LEU A 431 -22.45 1.42 17.66
CA LEU A 431 -23.24 0.99 16.51
C LEU A 431 -24.64 1.59 16.56
N LEU A 432 -25.32 1.55 17.71
CA LEU A 432 -26.64 2.12 17.87
C LEU A 432 -26.66 3.64 17.63
N GLY A 433 -25.63 4.36 18.09
CA GLY A 433 -25.45 5.77 17.73
C GLY A 433 -25.30 5.98 16.22
N MET A 434 -24.45 5.19 15.56
CA MET A 434 -24.26 5.23 14.09
C MET A 434 -25.51 4.84 13.30
N LEU A 435 -26.46 4.13 13.92
CA LEU A 435 -27.73 3.75 13.28
C LEU A 435 -28.80 4.85 13.40
N ASP A 436 -28.64 5.72 14.38
CA ASP A 436 -29.53 6.86 14.63
C ASP A 436 -29.09 8.10 13.82
N ASP A 437 -27.78 8.28 13.67
CA ASP A 437 -27.19 9.24 12.74
C ASP A 437 -27.13 8.59 11.35
N THR A 438 -27.64 9.24 10.30
CA THR A 438 -27.60 8.73 8.91
C THR A 438 -26.18 8.72 8.30
N ASP A 439 -25.17 8.29 9.05
CA ASP A 439 -23.75 8.20 8.67
C ASP A 439 -23.50 6.88 7.91
N SER A 440 -23.79 6.91 6.59
CA SER A 440 -23.66 5.74 5.71
C SER A 440 -22.24 5.18 5.66
N ASP A 441 -21.23 6.05 5.83
CA ASP A 441 -19.83 5.70 5.58
C ASP A 441 -19.27 4.87 6.75
N ALA A 442 -19.66 5.21 7.98
CA ALA A 442 -19.35 4.41 9.17
C ALA A 442 -20.03 3.03 9.13
N LEU A 443 -21.29 2.99 8.69
CA LEU A 443 -22.09 1.77 8.52
C LEU A 443 -21.48 0.83 7.46
N ASP A 444 -21.07 1.38 6.32
CA ASP A 444 -20.45 0.61 5.24
C ASP A 444 -19.10 0.03 5.66
N ALA A 445 -18.30 0.77 6.44
CA ALA A 445 -17.03 0.26 7.00
C ALA A 445 -17.23 -0.97 7.91
N LEU A 446 -18.29 -0.98 8.73
CA LEU A 446 -18.65 -2.11 9.60
C LEU A 446 -19.26 -3.30 8.85
N LEU A 447 -19.87 -3.05 7.68
CA LEU A 447 -20.31 -4.12 6.81
C LEU A 447 -19.12 -4.87 6.21
N ASP A 448 -18.10 -4.12 5.78
CA ASP A 448 -16.87 -4.62 5.16
C ASP A 448 -15.96 -5.34 6.17
N ASP A 449 -15.92 -4.90 7.45
CA ASP A 449 -15.22 -5.62 8.52
C ASP A 449 -16.18 -6.11 9.63
N PRO A 450 -16.72 -7.34 9.50
CA PRO A 450 -17.54 -7.92 10.53
C PRO A 450 -16.80 -8.08 11.86
N ALA A 451 -15.48 -8.33 11.88
CA ALA A 451 -14.74 -8.61 13.11
C ALA A 451 -14.62 -7.38 14.02
N ALA A 452 -14.77 -6.18 13.46
CA ALA A 452 -14.84 -4.91 14.18
C ALA A 452 -15.93 -4.89 15.27
N LEU A 453 -17.08 -5.51 15.00
CA LEU A 453 -18.26 -5.41 15.87
C LEU A 453 -18.09 -6.23 17.17
N ARG A 454 -17.96 -5.56 18.30
CA ARG A 454 -17.92 -6.16 19.64
C ARG A 454 -19.32 -6.16 20.25
N VAL A 455 -19.66 -7.28 20.88
CA VAL A 455 -20.95 -7.48 21.56
C VAL A 455 -20.75 -7.73 23.04
N ASP A 456 -19.71 -7.10 23.60
CA ASP A 456 -19.41 -7.17 25.01
C ASP A 456 -20.35 -6.19 25.76
N ASN A 457 -20.81 -6.57 26.95
CA ASN A 457 -21.64 -5.72 27.83
C ASN A 457 -22.97 -5.17 27.24
N VAL A 458 -23.57 -5.83 26.25
CA VAL A 458 -24.84 -5.40 25.63
C VAL A 458 -25.99 -5.46 26.65
N THR A 459 -26.67 -4.32 26.88
CA THR A 459 -27.78 -4.28 27.82
C THR A 459 -29.08 -4.80 27.19
N PRO A 460 -30.09 -5.19 27.99
CA PRO A 460 -31.40 -5.53 27.47
C PRO A 460 -32.08 -4.40 26.67
N LYS A 461 -31.71 -3.13 26.92
CA LYS A 461 -32.22 -1.99 26.17
C LYS A 461 -31.62 -1.99 24.76
N ASP A 462 -30.32 -2.21 24.63
CA ASP A 462 -29.59 -2.22 23.36
C ASP A 462 -30.05 -3.40 22.50
N ALA A 463 -30.21 -4.58 23.11
CA ALA A 463 -30.76 -5.75 22.44
C ALA A 463 -32.18 -5.52 21.92
N ARG A 464 -33.04 -4.78 22.65
CA ARG A 464 -34.37 -4.39 22.14
C ARG A 464 -34.27 -3.40 20.98
N ARG A 465 -33.35 -2.45 21.05
CA ARG A 465 -33.11 -1.49 19.98
C ARG A 465 -32.61 -2.18 18.71
N LEU A 466 -31.67 -3.11 18.81
CA LEU A 466 -31.22 -3.94 17.70
C LEU A 466 -32.38 -4.71 17.05
N GLN A 467 -33.25 -5.34 17.85
CA GLN A 467 -34.43 -6.04 17.32
C GLN A 467 -35.41 -5.09 16.59
N GLN A 468 -35.51 -3.84 17.04
CA GLN A 468 -36.29 -2.81 16.35
C GLN A 468 -35.63 -2.43 15.02
N VAL A 469 -34.30 -2.25 14.99
CA VAL A 469 -33.55 -1.95 13.77
C VAL A 469 -33.73 -3.06 12.73
N VAL A 470 -33.71 -4.34 13.13
CA VAL A 470 -33.99 -5.47 12.21
C VAL A 470 -35.37 -5.35 11.54
N ARG A 471 -36.36 -4.70 12.16
CA ARG A 471 -37.72 -4.59 11.60
C ARG A 471 -37.91 -3.36 10.70
N SER A 472 -37.27 -2.24 11.03
CA SER A 472 -37.59 -0.95 10.39
C SER A 472 -36.37 -0.14 9.94
N GLY A 473 -35.15 -0.61 10.18
CA GLY A 473 -33.93 0.08 9.78
C GLY A 473 -33.69 0.02 8.27
N ALA A 474 -32.79 0.85 7.76
CA ALA A 474 -32.28 0.75 6.39
C ALA A 474 -31.55 -0.59 6.15
N PRO A 475 -31.42 -1.09 4.91
CA PRO A 475 -30.86 -2.43 4.70
C PRO A 475 -29.45 -2.66 5.30
N PRO A 476 -28.48 -1.72 5.19
CA PRO A 476 -27.19 -1.82 5.88
C PRO A 476 -27.32 -1.98 7.40
N ALA A 477 -28.19 -1.17 8.01
CA ALA A 477 -28.51 -1.18 9.42
C ALA A 477 -29.11 -2.52 9.88
N ARG A 478 -30.02 -3.10 9.08
CA ARG A 478 -30.62 -4.41 9.37
C ARG A 478 -29.58 -5.52 9.35
N VAL A 479 -28.65 -5.52 8.40
CA VAL A 479 -27.54 -6.50 8.35
C VAL A 479 -26.70 -6.43 9.62
N LEU A 480 -26.26 -5.25 10.05
CA LEU A 480 -25.45 -5.11 11.26
C LEU A 480 -26.22 -5.48 12.54
N ALA A 481 -27.50 -5.13 12.61
CA ALA A 481 -28.32 -5.49 13.77
C ALA A 481 -28.55 -7.01 13.88
N VAL A 482 -28.79 -7.70 12.75
CA VAL A 482 -28.85 -9.16 12.69
C VAL A 482 -27.53 -9.78 13.14
N ARG A 483 -26.40 -9.25 12.65
CA ARG A 483 -25.05 -9.70 13.02
C ARG A 483 -24.79 -9.56 14.52
N ALA A 484 -25.11 -8.41 15.10
CA ALA A 484 -24.97 -8.15 16.53
C ALA A 484 -25.77 -9.18 17.36
N LEU A 485 -27.07 -9.34 17.05
CA LEU A 485 -27.94 -10.31 17.74
C LEU A 485 -27.44 -11.76 17.60
N GLY A 486 -26.93 -12.13 16.42
CA GLY A 486 -26.32 -13.44 16.19
C GLY A 486 -25.08 -13.69 17.05
N ARG A 487 -24.21 -12.67 17.20
CA ARG A 487 -22.98 -12.78 17.99
C ARG A 487 -23.23 -12.91 19.49
N MET A 488 -24.31 -12.35 20.00
CA MET A 488 -24.70 -12.50 21.40
C MET A 488 -25.02 -13.96 21.77
N ARG A 489 -25.27 -14.83 20.79
CA ARG A 489 -25.54 -16.28 20.99
C ARG A 489 -26.66 -16.57 21.98
N ASN A 490 -27.63 -15.65 22.08
CA ASN A 490 -28.78 -15.79 22.95
C ASN A 490 -29.98 -16.33 22.17
N LEU A 491 -30.55 -17.45 22.63
CA LEU A 491 -31.71 -18.09 22.03
C LEU A 491 -32.96 -17.19 22.00
N ASP A 492 -33.06 -16.22 22.89
CA ASP A 492 -34.20 -15.31 22.97
C ASP A 492 -34.30 -14.37 21.74
N TYR A 493 -33.22 -14.21 20.98
CA TYR A 493 -33.20 -13.40 19.75
C TYR A 493 -33.39 -14.22 18.47
N VAL A 494 -33.43 -15.55 18.58
CA VAL A 494 -33.68 -16.43 17.43
C VAL A 494 -34.99 -16.10 16.71
N PRO A 495 -36.12 -15.76 17.38
CA PRO A 495 -37.33 -15.30 16.68
C PRO A 495 -37.07 -14.11 15.74
N THR A 496 -36.21 -13.18 16.15
CA THR A 496 -35.83 -12.01 15.33
C THR A 496 -34.91 -12.41 14.18
N LEU A 497 -33.98 -13.34 14.41
CA LEU A 497 -33.13 -13.89 13.33
C LEU A 497 -33.94 -14.68 12.30
N ILE A 498 -34.96 -15.43 12.75
CA ILE A 498 -35.90 -16.14 11.88
C ILE A 498 -36.76 -15.15 11.09
N TYR A 499 -37.24 -14.06 11.72
CA TYR A 499 -37.92 -12.99 11.00
C TYR A 499 -37.02 -12.35 9.93
N ALA A 500 -35.74 -12.14 10.20
CA ALA A 500 -34.79 -11.58 9.23
C ALA A 500 -34.55 -12.48 8.00
N MET A 501 -34.90 -13.76 8.05
CA MET A 501 -34.86 -14.65 6.89
C MET A 501 -35.96 -14.34 5.87
N SER A 502 -36.99 -13.56 6.21
CA SER A 502 -38.02 -13.09 5.27
C SER A 502 -37.77 -11.67 4.77
N ASP A 503 -36.57 -11.11 4.98
CA ASP A 503 -36.24 -9.76 4.55
C ASP A 503 -36.19 -9.63 3.02
N PRO A 504 -36.68 -8.53 2.43
CA PRO A 504 -36.57 -8.28 0.99
C PRO A 504 -35.12 -8.07 0.51
N ASP A 505 -34.20 -7.63 1.38
CA ASP A 505 -32.78 -7.52 1.05
C ASP A 505 -32.06 -8.85 1.29
N ARG A 506 -31.57 -9.46 0.21
CA ARG A 506 -30.89 -10.77 0.24
C ARG A 506 -29.66 -10.79 1.15
N ARG A 507 -29.00 -9.64 1.39
CA ARG A 507 -27.86 -9.54 2.32
C ARG A 507 -28.29 -9.78 3.76
N VAL A 508 -29.47 -9.28 4.15
CA VAL A 508 -30.04 -9.51 5.49
C VAL A 508 -30.37 -10.99 5.68
N VAL A 509 -30.95 -11.64 4.66
CA VAL A 509 -31.23 -13.09 4.68
C VAL A 509 -29.95 -13.91 4.83
N ARG A 510 -28.88 -13.57 4.09
CA ARG A 510 -27.58 -14.24 4.20
C ARG A 510 -26.97 -14.09 5.61
N GLU A 511 -27.03 -12.89 6.18
CA GLU A 511 -26.53 -12.64 7.54
C GLU A 511 -27.37 -13.36 8.60
N ALA A 512 -28.70 -13.40 8.43
CA ALA A 512 -29.62 -14.12 9.29
C ALA A 512 -29.35 -15.64 9.26
N ARG A 513 -29.18 -16.21 8.06
CA ARG A 513 -28.76 -17.60 7.88
C ARG A 513 -27.45 -17.90 8.61
N ASN A 514 -26.45 -17.03 8.45
CA ASN A 514 -25.15 -17.21 9.10
C ASN A 514 -25.25 -17.10 10.63
N SER A 515 -26.04 -16.16 11.13
CA SER A 515 -26.33 -15.98 12.55
C SER A 515 -27.06 -17.18 13.14
N LEU A 516 -28.05 -17.74 12.44
CA LEU A 516 -28.76 -18.95 12.87
C LEU A 516 -27.83 -20.17 12.92
N ARG A 517 -26.95 -20.36 11.92
CA ARG A 517 -25.89 -21.40 11.94
C ARG A 517 -25.00 -21.26 13.18
N PHE A 518 -24.62 -20.04 13.49
CA PHE A 518 -23.75 -19.73 14.62
C PHE A 518 -24.42 -19.97 15.97
N VAL A 519 -25.63 -19.44 16.18
CA VAL A 519 -26.40 -19.58 17.42
C VAL A 519 -26.78 -21.04 17.67
N SER A 520 -27.17 -21.77 16.62
CA SER A 520 -27.55 -23.19 16.70
C SER A 520 -26.37 -24.16 16.80
N ARG A 521 -25.14 -23.69 16.55
CA ARG A 521 -23.95 -24.52 16.32
C ARG A 521 -24.12 -25.56 15.20
N LYS A 522 -25.11 -25.39 14.32
CA LYS A 522 -25.31 -26.21 13.13
C LYS A 522 -24.58 -25.54 11.97
N PHE A 523 -23.28 -25.79 11.87
CA PHE A 523 -22.41 -25.12 10.90
C PHE A 523 -22.82 -25.36 9.44
N GLU A 524 -23.36 -26.52 9.10
CA GLU A 524 -23.92 -26.80 7.75
C GLU A 524 -25.29 -26.14 7.51
N GLY A 525 -25.96 -25.69 8.57
CA GLY A 525 -27.31 -25.14 8.52
C GLY A 525 -28.31 -26.09 7.86
N PHE A 526 -29.14 -25.55 6.98
CA PHE A 526 -30.11 -26.29 6.18
C PHE A 526 -29.91 -26.10 4.67
N GLY A 527 -28.68 -25.70 4.27
CA GLY A 527 -28.26 -25.70 2.87
C GLY A 527 -28.73 -24.53 2.01
N LEU A 528 -29.13 -23.38 2.59
CA LEU A 528 -29.47 -22.19 1.79
C LEU A 528 -28.21 -21.62 1.13
N SER A 529 -28.14 -21.61 -0.20
CA SER A 529 -27.03 -21.06 -0.97
C SER A 529 -26.93 -19.52 -0.88
N ASP A 530 -25.82 -18.91 -1.33
CA ASP A 530 -25.70 -17.43 -1.36
C ASP A 530 -26.59 -16.80 -2.45
N ASN A 531 -26.80 -17.48 -3.56
CA ASN A 531 -27.65 -17.05 -4.68
C ASN A 531 -29.03 -17.72 -4.66
N PHE A 532 -29.55 -17.98 -3.45
CA PHE A 532 -30.76 -18.75 -3.20
C PHE A 532 -32.01 -18.27 -3.96
N GLU A 533 -32.85 -19.18 -4.42
CA GLU A 533 -34.19 -18.84 -4.91
C GLU A 533 -35.17 -18.61 -3.75
N ASP A 534 -36.22 -17.81 -3.93
CA ASP A 534 -37.20 -17.52 -2.86
C ASP A 534 -37.86 -18.81 -2.32
N ALA A 535 -38.16 -19.77 -3.20
CA ALA A 535 -38.69 -21.08 -2.80
C ALA A 535 -37.69 -21.89 -1.95
N GLU A 536 -36.39 -21.71 -2.17
CA GLU A 536 -35.34 -22.33 -1.34
C GLU A 536 -35.29 -21.69 0.04
N ARG A 537 -35.34 -20.35 0.10
CA ARG A 537 -35.40 -19.57 1.33
C ARG A 537 -36.60 -19.98 2.19
N ASP A 538 -37.79 -20.09 1.61
CA ASP A 538 -39.01 -20.41 2.34
C ASP A 538 -38.97 -21.84 2.93
N ARG A 539 -38.42 -22.81 2.18
CA ARG A 539 -38.20 -24.17 2.70
C ARG A 539 -37.20 -24.19 3.86
N VAL A 540 -36.12 -23.41 3.76
CA VAL A 540 -35.12 -23.32 4.83
C VAL A 540 -35.66 -22.58 6.05
N LEU A 541 -36.50 -21.56 5.84
CA LEU A 541 -37.19 -20.84 6.91
C LEU A 541 -38.05 -21.77 7.76
N VAL A 542 -38.85 -22.65 7.14
CA VAL A 542 -39.65 -23.66 7.85
C VAL A 542 -38.75 -24.55 8.72
N LYS A 543 -37.63 -25.04 8.17
CA LYS A 543 -36.68 -25.87 8.93
C LYS A 543 -36.08 -25.15 10.13
N TRP A 544 -35.80 -23.85 10.03
CA TRP A 544 -35.35 -23.04 11.16
C TRP A 544 -36.45 -22.81 12.20
N LYS A 545 -37.70 -22.60 11.79
CA LYS A 545 -38.86 -22.51 12.69
C LYS A 545 -39.06 -23.82 13.47
N ASP A 546 -39.00 -24.95 12.78
CA ASP A 546 -39.13 -26.28 13.39
C ASP A 546 -37.98 -26.56 14.35
N TRP A 547 -36.74 -26.28 13.94
CA TRP A 547 -35.58 -26.38 14.82
C TRP A 547 -35.78 -25.55 16.10
N TYR A 548 -36.20 -24.29 15.98
CA TYR A 548 -36.39 -23.45 17.17
C TYR A 548 -37.43 -24.02 18.13
N ARG A 549 -38.53 -24.61 17.62
CA ARG A 549 -39.53 -25.29 18.45
C ARG A 549 -38.96 -26.51 19.19
N THR A 550 -37.99 -27.21 18.61
CA THR A 550 -37.29 -28.30 19.35
C THR A 550 -36.46 -27.78 20.52
N VAL A 551 -35.95 -26.55 20.43
CA VAL A 551 -35.13 -25.92 21.47
C VAL A 551 -35.98 -25.14 22.49
N ARG A 552 -37.09 -24.55 22.06
CA ARG A 552 -38.06 -23.81 22.89
C ARG A 552 -39.49 -24.34 22.62
N PRO A 553 -39.88 -25.49 23.20
CA PRO A 553 -41.18 -26.12 22.93
C PRO A 553 -42.39 -25.23 23.30
N ASN A 554 -42.22 -24.36 24.29
CA ASN A 554 -43.27 -23.45 24.77
C ASN A 554 -43.22 -22.06 24.09
N ALA A 555 -42.43 -21.89 23.03
CA ALA A 555 -42.36 -20.61 22.33
C ALA A 555 -43.68 -20.30 21.60
N PRO A 556 -44.11 -19.02 21.56
CA PRO A 556 -45.26 -18.62 20.76
C PRO A 556 -45.02 -18.89 19.27
N PRO A 557 -46.08 -18.96 18.45
CA PRO A 557 -45.96 -19.09 17.01
C PRO A 557 -45.01 -18.02 16.44
N LEU A 558 -44.00 -18.47 15.70
CA LEU A 558 -43.06 -17.57 15.05
C LEU A 558 -43.69 -16.97 13.79
N PRO A 559 -43.46 -15.67 13.52
CA PRO A 559 -43.91 -15.01 12.30
C PRO A 559 -43.37 -15.72 11.06
#